data_AF-A0A812SVF1-F1
#
_entry.id   AF-A0A812SVF1-F1
#
_cell.length_a   1.000
_cell.length_b   1.000
_cell.length_c   1.000
_cell.angle_alpha   90.00
_cell.angle_beta   90.00
_cell.angle_gamma   90.00
#
_symmetry.space_group_name_H-M   'P 1'
#
loop_
_entity.id
_entity.type
_entity.pdbx_description
1 polymer ?
#
loop_
_entity_poly.entity_id
_entity_poly.type
_entity_poly.pdbx_seq_one_letter_code
_entity_poly.pdbx_strand_id
1 'polypeptide(L)'
;AMAIIVGDSNGLTRFSSLEYQAIMFVLAILMSVSWALVEIVMKRFALLPVLFPGVFAIREKRLYFFDIEVNEVSDGKALRWEAMMITRLTVIVVLSYLWESCVFQTTTHVGKDFPLEECSRGMDCFASELRIQTFISRNHLPVNCSTPGVNAADPFFDKQVVVSCVMFVTPSLTQWLMHLAIAHSQIQMTLKAFGVLVWSCGQYSWFSWVILATSVVSFIIVCGLTFGGVMTNFNSSWSGFVISFSFPVFFWIVWNCGRILQHLWMQDSKRMQESIEENLSLALKDLARRAGAVESGETEEDRRESFTRKKGYFSSMKTVFKLPSILKQRGSSASTASGSEAVSTGAHTTALTGLALKDADKA
;
A
#
# COMPACT_ATOMS: atom_id res chain seq x y z
N ALA A 1 31.33 -14.05 3.29
CA ALA A 1 32.77 -13.80 3.49
C ALA A 1 33.15 -12.45 2.88
N MET A 2 32.81 -11.35 3.56
CA MET A 2 33.51 -10.07 3.42
C MET A 2 34.33 -9.97 4.70
N ALA A 3 35.64 -10.21 4.61
CA ALA A 3 36.55 -9.85 5.67
C ALA A 3 36.71 -8.32 5.59
N ILE A 4 35.83 -7.61 6.29
CA ILE A 4 35.92 -6.17 6.46
C ILE A 4 37.19 -5.93 7.29
N ILE A 5 38.04 -5.05 6.77
CA ILE A 5 39.30 -4.61 7.37
C ILE A 5 38.96 -4.02 8.74
N VAL A 6 39.18 -4.80 9.79
CA VAL A 6 39.07 -4.34 11.19
C VAL A 6 40.27 -3.44 11.43
N GLY A 7 40.06 -2.13 11.39
CA GLY A 7 41.04 -1.19 11.89
C GLY A 7 41.23 -1.41 13.38
N ASP A 8 42.48 -1.41 13.83
CA ASP A 8 42.87 -1.50 15.25
C ASP A 8 42.13 -0.41 16.04
N SER A 9 41.06 -0.80 16.73
CA SER A 9 40.31 0.11 17.58
C SER A 9 40.98 0.17 18.95
N ASN A 10 41.44 1.36 19.33
CA ASN A 10 41.61 1.71 20.73
C ASN A 10 40.30 1.30 21.43
N GLY A 11 40.32 0.32 22.33
CA GLY A 11 39.18 -0.55 22.72
C GLY A 11 37.92 0.08 23.33
N LEU A 12 37.50 1.27 22.90
CA LEU A 12 36.27 1.98 23.26
C LEU A 12 35.09 1.61 22.36
N THR A 13 35.29 1.40 21.05
CA THR A 13 34.22 0.98 20.12
C THR A 13 34.76 -0.04 19.12
N ARG A 14 33.92 -0.97 18.66
CA ARG A 14 34.33 -1.94 17.63
C ARG A 14 34.34 -1.36 16.22
N PHE A 15 33.56 -0.30 15.99
CA PHE A 15 33.42 0.35 14.69
C PHE A 15 33.72 1.84 14.74
N SER A 16 34.33 2.34 13.67
CA SER A 16 34.49 3.77 13.43
C SER A 16 33.22 4.34 12.76
N SER A 17 32.86 5.58 13.09
CA SER A 17 31.75 6.30 12.43
C SER A 17 31.91 6.38 10.91
N LEU A 18 33.15 6.40 10.41
CA LEU A 18 33.45 6.40 8.97
C LEU A 18 33.04 5.06 8.32
N GLU A 19 33.29 3.93 8.99
CA GLU A 19 32.90 2.61 8.51
C GLU A 19 31.38 2.48 8.46
N TYR A 20 30.69 2.98 9.48
CA TYR A 20 29.23 3.03 9.50
C TYR A 20 28.67 3.83 8.31
N GLN A 21 29.21 5.02 8.04
CA GLN A 21 28.79 5.83 6.89
C GLN A 21 29.07 5.15 5.55
N ALA A 22 30.21 4.47 5.42
CA ALA A 22 30.55 3.71 4.23
C ALA A 22 29.55 2.55 4.00
N ILE A 23 29.18 1.82 5.06
CA ILE A 23 28.20 0.74 4.99
C ILE A 23 26.81 1.27 4.59
N MET A 24 26.37 2.37 5.20
CA MET A 24 25.10 3.02 4.84
C MET A 24 25.10 3.53 3.39
N PHE A 25 26.24 4.00 2.89
CA PHE A 25 26.37 4.42 1.49
C PHE A 25 26.33 3.24 0.52
N VAL A 26 27.06 2.15 0.80
CA VAL A 26 26.99 0.91 0.02
C VAL A 26 25.57 0.36 0.01
N LEU A 27 24.88 0.42 1.14
CA LEU A 27 23.47 0.03 1.22
C LEU A 27 22.59 0.90 0.32
N ALA A 28 22.74 2.22 0.36
CA ALA A 28 21.96 3.12 -0.48
C ALA A 28 22.16 2.80 -1.97
N ILE A 29 23.39 2.46 -2.38
CA ILE A 29 23.70 1.97 -3.72
C ILE A 29 22.98 0.64 -4.00
N LEU A 30 23.06 -0.35 -3.10
CA LEU A 30 22.39 -1.64 -3.27
C LEU A 30 20.87 -1.49 -3.38
N MET A 31 20.26 -0.63 -2.55
CA MET A 31 18.84 -0.31 -2.64
C MET A 31 18.50 0.34 -3.99
N SER A 32 19.30 1.31 -4.45
CA SER A 32 19.11 1.94 -5.77
C SER A 32 19.23 0.95 -6.93
N VAL A 33 20.24 0.06 -6.89
CA VAL A 33 20.43 -1.01 -7.89
C VAL A 33 19.27 -2.00 -7.86
N SER A 34 18.83 -2.43 -6.67
CA SER A 34 17.70 -3.34 -6.52
C SER A 34 16.41 -2.74 -7.09
N TRP A 35 16.20 -1.44 -6.92
CA TRP A 35 15.08 -0.71 -7.50
C TRP A 35 15.13 -0.70 -9.03
N ALA A 36 16.30 -0.42 -9.62
CA ALA A 36 16.50 -0.48 -11.07
C ALA A 36 16.30 -1.91 -11.62
N LEU A 37 16.77 -2.93 -10.91
CA LEU A 37 16.58 -4.34 -11.27
C LEU A 37 15.10 -4.72 -11.25
N VAL A 38 14.36 -4.33 -10.21
CA VAL A 38 12.90 -4.55 -10.14
C VAL A 38 12.19 -3.86 -11.31
N GLU A 39 12.60 -2.66 -11.69
CA GLU A 39 12.05 -1.99 -12.87
C GLU A 39 12.32 -2.76 -14.18
N ILE A 40 13.55 -3.22 -14.39
CA ILE A 40 13.92 -4.02 -15.57
C ILE A 40 13.10 -5.31 -15.61
N VAL A 41 13.01 -6.01 -14.48
CA VAL A 41 12.31 -7.28 -14.33
C VAL A 41 10.80 -7.10 -14.57
N MET A 42 10.18 -6.07 -13.99
CA MET A 42 8.76 -5.75 -14.21
C MET A 42 8.46 -5.41 -15.68
N LYS A 43 9.35 -4.66 -16.36
CA LYS A 43 9.19 -4.32 -17.78
C LYS A 43 9.35 -5.54 -18.67
N ARG A 44 10.34 -6.39 -18.39
CA ARG A 44 10.71 -7.52 -19.25
C ARG A 44 9.75 -8.71 -19.13
N PHE A 45 9.39 -9.09 -17.91
CA PHE A 45 8.60 -10.32 -17.67
C PHE A 45 7.10 -10.09 -17.60
N ALA A 46 6.65 -8.84 -17.77
CA ALA A 46 5.25 -8.45 -17.57
C ALA A 46 4.70 -9.07 -16.27
N LEU A 47 5.39 -8.87 -15.15
CA LEU A 47 5.08 -9.49 -13.85
C LEU A 47 3.81 -8.95 -13.17
N LEU A 48 3.29 -7.81 -13.64
CA LEU A 48 2.11 -7.17 -13.03
C LEU A 48 0.89 -8.10 -12.91
N PRO A 49 0.51 -8.91 -13.93
CA PRO A 49 -0.58 -9.86 -13.82
C PRO A 49 -0.36 -10.96 -12.79
N VAL A 50 0.89 -11.33 -12.52
CA VAL A 50 1.26 -12.34 -11.53
C VAL A 50 1.21 -11.75 -10.12
N LEU A 51 1.68 -10.52 -9.94
CA LEU A 51 1.69 -9.82 -8.65
C LEU A 51 0.29 -9.39 -8.20
N PHE A 52 -0.59 -9.10 -9.15
CA PHE A 52 -1.95 -8.66 -8.88
C PHE A 52 -2.97 -9.60 -9.52
N PRO A 53 -3.07 -10.85 -9.03
CA PRO A 53 -4.07 -11.78 -9.53
C PRO A 53 -5.46 -11.21 -9.26
N GLY A 54 -6.24 -11.05 -10.34
CA GLY A 54 -7.56 -10.42 -10.33
C GLY A 54 -7.53 -8.98 -10.81
N VAL A 55 -6.68 -8.11 -10.27
CA VAL A 55 -6.69 -6.66 -10.59
C VAL A 55 -6.12 -6.38 -11.99
N PHE A 56 -5.05 -7.08 -12.39
CA PHE A 56 -4.33 -6.82 -13.65
C PHE A 56 -4.13 -8.08 -14.50
N ALA A 57 -5.15 -8.90 -14.74
CA ALA A 57 -5.00 -10.02 -15.66
C ALA A 57 -5.03 -9.55 -17.13
N ILE A 58 -3.90 -9.07 -17.67
CA ILE A 58 -3.74 -8.67 -19.07
C ILE A 58 -3.60 -9.91 -19.98
N ARG A 59 -4.56 -10.82 -19.94
CA ARG A 59 -4.81 -11.70 -21.08
C ARG A 59 -5.99 -11.05 -21.80
N GLU A 60 -5.72 -10.42 -22.94
CA GLU A 60 -6.74 -9.91 -23.89
C GLU A 60 -7.40 -8.55 -23.57
N LYS A 61 -6.64 -7.53 -23.14
CA LYS A 61 -7.13 -6.13 -22.97
C LYS A 61 -8.27 -5.93 -21.95
N ARG A 62 -8.59 -6.94 -21.14
CA ARG A 62 -9.64 -6.89 -20.11
C ARG A 62 -9.05 -6.86 -18.71
N LEU A 63 -9.60 -6.02 -17.84
CA LEU A 63 -9.30 -6.02 -16.39
C LEU A 63 -10.30 -6.97 -15.70
N TYR A 64 -9.90 -8.20 -15.38
CA TYR A 64 -10.81 -9.25 -14.89
C TYR A 64 -11.63 -8.90 -13.64
N PHE A 65 -11.09 -8.15 -12.67
CA PHE A 65 -11.86 -7.78 -11.47
C PHE A 65 -12.97 -6.77 -11.76
N PHE A 66 -12.90 -6.10 -12.91
CA PHE A 66 -13.76 -4.97 -13.25
C PHE A 66 -14.58 -5.21 -14.51
N ASP A 67 -14.29 -6.29 -15.25
CA ASP A 67 -14.84 -6.63 -16.57
C ASP A 67 -14.82 -5.47 -17.57
N ILE A 68 -13.88 -4.53 -17.40
CA ILE A 68 -13.75 -3.36 -18.29
C ILE A 68 -12.79 -3.72 -19.41
N GLU A 69 -13.25 -3.53 -20.64
CA GLU A 69 -12.39 -3.45 -21.81
C GLU A 69 -11.66 -2.11 -21.85
N VAL A 70 -10.35 -2.14 -21.62
CA VAL A 70 -9.50 -0.95 -21.73
C VAL A 70 -9.21 -0.71 -23.21
N ASN A 71 -10.15 -0.03 -23.87
CA ASN A 71 -10.03 0.34 -25.27
C ASN A 71 -9.04 1.49 -25.50
N GLU A 72 -8.82 2.34 -24.48
CA GLU A 72 -7.89 3.47 -24.55
C GLU A 72 -6.49 3.09 -24.05
N VAL A 73 -5.52 3.17 -24.96
CA VAL A 73 -4.11 2.85 -24.70
C VAL A 73 -3.49 3.81 -23.66
N SER A 74 -4.00 5.03 -23.53
CA SER A 74 -3.52 6.04 -22.56
C SER A 74 -3.86 5.66 -21.12
N ASP A 75 -5.13 5.37 -20.83
CA ASP A 75 -5.60 5.08 -19.47
C ASP A 75 -5.01 3.77 -18.95
N GLY A 76 -4.91 2.75 -19.82
CA GLY A 76 -4.22 1.51 -19.48
C GLY A 76 -2.75 1.70 -19.15
N LYS A 77 -2.06 2.63 -19.85
CA LYS A 77 -0.67 2.98 -19.54
C LYS A 77 -0.57 3.69 -18.19
N ALA A 78 -1.44 4.65 -17.90
CA ALA A 78 -1.46 5.37 -16.63
C ALA A 78 -1.68 4.42 -15.44
N LEU A 79 -2.68 3.54 -15.52
CA LEU A 79 -2.95 2.55 -14.48
C LEU A 79 -1.76 1.58 -14.29
N ARG A 80 -1.10 1.19 -15.38
CA ARG A 80 0.11 0.35 -15.32
C ARG A 80 1.27 1.06 -14.64
N TRP A 81 1.45 2.35 -14.88
CA TRP A 81 2.49 3.16 -14.22
C TRP A 81 2.24 3.26 -12.72
N GLU A 82 1.01 3.51 -12.29
CA GLU A 82 0.66 3.57 -10.87
C GLU A 82 0.84 2.20 -10.19
N ALA A 83 0.47 1.10 -10.86
CA ALA A 83 0.74 -0.26 -10.39
C ALA A 83 2.25 -0.57 -10.24
N MET A 84 3.08 -0.01 -11.11
CA MET A 84 4.54 -0.09 -10.95
C MET A 84 5.03 0.74 -9.77
N MET A 85 4.46 1.93 -9.53
CA MET A 85 4.83 2.79 -8.40
C MET A 85 4.52 2.12 -7.06
N ILE A 86 3.36 1.47 -6.91
CA ILE A 86 3.05 0.74 -5.68
C ILE A 86 3.97 -0.47 -5.46
N THR A 87 4.35 -1.17 -6.54
CA THR A 87 5.30 -2.29 -6.45
C THR A 87 6.67 -1.80 -5.99
N ARG A 88 7.13 -0.66 -6.55
CA ARG A 88 8.39 -0.01 -6.12
C ARG A 88 8.35 0.37 -4.64
N LEU A 89 7.27 1.02 -4.21
CA LEU A 89 7.09 1.43 -2.83
C LEU A 89 7.12 0.22 -1.87
N THR A 90 6.40 -0.85 -2.23
CA THR A 90 6.34 -2.08 -1.45
C THR A 90 7.72 -2.75 -1.33
N VAL A 91 8.48 -2.80 -2.42
CA VAL A 91 9.86 -3.35 -2.40
C VAL A 91 10.77 -2.51 -1.51
N ILE A 92 10.68 -1.17 -1.58
CA ILE A 92 11.49 -0.28 -0.73
C ILE A 92 11.19 -0.53 0.76
N VAL A 93 9.91 -0.62 1.13
CA VAL A 93 9.50 -0.90 2.52
C VAL A 93 10.02 -2.27 2.98
N VAL A 94 9.89 -3.30 2.13
CA VAL A 94 10.27 -4.66 2.50
C VAL A 94 11.78 -4.85 2.56
N LEU A 95 12.54 -4.24 1.65
CA LEU A 95 14.00 -4.23 1.71
C LEU A 95 14.49 -3.46 2.93
N SER A 96 13.85 -2.35 3.29
CA SER A 96 14.18 -1.59 4.51
C SER A 96 13.91 -2.42 5.77
N TYR A 97 12.81 -3.18 5.79
CA TYR A 97 12.49 -4.11 6.88
C TYR A 97 13.50 -5.27 6.99
N LEU A 98 13.81 -5.94 5.88
CA LEU A 98 14.79 -7.04 5.86
C LEU A 98 16.18 -6.54 6.24
N TRP A 99 16.53 -5.33 5.83
CA TRP A 99 17.79 -4.71 6.20
C TRP A 99 17.90 -4.51 7.71
N GLU A 100 16.89 -3.88 8.30
CA GLU A 100 16.89 -3.61 9.74
C GLU A 100 16.87 -4.91 10.56
N SER A 101 16.09 -5.90 10.12
CA SER A 101 15.94 -7.15 10.87
C SER A 101 17.10 -8.13 10.69
N CYS A 102 17.74 -8.15 9.52
CA CYS A 102 18.72 -9.19 9.18
C CYS A 102 20.16 -8.69 9.08
N VAL A 103 20.39 -7.39 8.94
CA VAL A 103 21.76 -6.86 8.79
C VAL A 103 22.10 -5.90 9.92
N PHE A 104 21.19 -4.99 10.24
CA PHE A 104 21.54 -3.83 11.04
C PHE A 104 20.43 -3.43 12.00
N GLN A 105 20.65 -3.70 13.29
CA GLN A 105 19.74 -3.26 14.32
C GLN A 105 20.16 -1.87 14.80
N THR A 106 19.24 -0.91 14.69
CA THR A 106 19.39 0.44 15.21
C THR A 106 18.39 0.69 16.32
N THR A 107 18.84 1.27 17.42
CA THR A 107 17.96 1.88 18.40
C THR A 107 18.38 3.33 18.60
N THR A 108 17.43 4.24 18.50
CA THR A 108 17.68 5.65 18.82
C THR A 108 16.88 6.05 20.04
N HIS A 109 17.57 6.56 21.04
CA HIS A 109 16.99 7.08 22.28
C HIS A 109 17.23 8.58 22.33
N VAL A 110 16.18 9.33 22.63
CA VAL A 110 16.26 10.78 22.83
C VAL A 110 15.94 11.06 24.27
N GLY A 111 16.90 11.63 25.00
CA GLY A 111 16.76 11.83 26.42
C GLY A 111 18.03 12.35 27.08
N LYS A 112 18.01 12.33 28.40
CA LYS A 112 19.17 12.61 29.26
C LYS A 112 19.74 11.34 29.88
N ASP A 113 19.04 10.23 29.73
CA ASP A 113 19.42 8.98 30.37
C ASP A 113 20.52 8.27 29.57
N PHE A 114 21.47 7.69 30.30
CA PHE A 114 22.51 6.85 29.70
C PHE A 114 21.90 5.55 29.17
N PRO A 115 22.24 5.08 27.96
CA PRO A 115 21.67 3.88 27.33
C PRO A 115 22.23 2.58 27.93
N LEU A 116 21.92 2.33 29.21
CA LEU A 116 22.43 1.18 29.96
C LEU A 116 22.00 -0.15 29.34
N GLU A 117 20.76 -0.24 28.88
CA GLU A 117 20.21 -1.45 28.28
C GLU A 117 20.91 -1.78 26.97
N GLU A 118 21.11 -0.78 26.11
CA GLU A 118 21.73 -0.96 24.80
C GLU A 118 23.22 -1.31 24.92
N CYS A 119 23.94 -0.63 25.81
CA CYS A 119 25.33 -0.98 26.13
C CYS A 119 25.43 -2.40 26.70
N SER A 120 24.49 -2.83 27.56
CA SER A 120 24.49 -4.19 28.13
C SER A 120 24.26 -5.28 27.08
N ARG A 121 23.57 -4.94 25.99
CA ARG A 121 23.35 -5.82 24.82
C ARG A 121 24.54 -5.84 23.86
N GLY A 122 25.61 -5.09 24.15
CA GLY A 122 26.82 -5.02 23.34
C GLY A 122 26.67 -4.18 22.08
N MET A 123 25.75 -3.21 22.07
CA MET A 123 25.61 -2.27 20.95
C MET A 123 26.65 -1.16 21.04
N ASP A 124 27.18 -0.73 19.88
CA ASP A 124 28.04 0.45 19.81
C ASP A 124 27.15 1.70 19.79
N CYS A 125 27.25 2.55 20.81
CA CYS A 125 26.41 3.73 20.96
C CYS A 125 27.16 5.02 20.60
N PHE A 126 26.48 5.92 19.89
CA PHE A 126 26.99 7.22 19.49
C PHE A 126 26.03 8.30 19.96
N ALA A 127 26.53 9.27 20.72
CA ALA A 127 25.74 10.38 21.20
C ALA A 127 25.99 11.64 20.36
N SER A 128 24.94 12.40 20.13
CA SER A 128 24.98 13.66 19.38
C SER A 128 24.08 14.69 20.04
N GLU A 129 24.51 15.95 20.10
CA GLU A 129 23.63 17.04 20.59
C GLU A 129 22.47 17.23 19.60
N LEU A 130 21.24 17.33 20.11
CA LEU A 130 20.05 17.60 19.31
C LEU A 130 20.05 19.06 18.81
N ARG A 131 20.86 19.37 17.79
CA ARG A 131 20.80 20.62 17.05
C ARG A 131 20.63 20.30 15.56
N ILE A 132 19.86 21.14 14.85
CA ILE A 132 19.69 21.02 13.39
C ILE A 132 21.06 21.04 12.69
N GLN A 133 22.01 21.80 13.23
CA GLN A 133 23.37 21.89 12.70
C GLN A 133 24.15 20.57 12.85
N THR A 134 23.85 19.73 13.84
CA THR A 134 24.55 18.45 14.07
C THR A 134 24.20 17.41 13.01
N PHE A 135 23.01 17.49 12.39
CA PHE A 135 22.67 16.68 11.21
C PHE A 135 23.62 16.97 10.04
N ILE A 136 24.16 18.19 9.96
CA ILE A 136 25.10 18.60 8.91
C ILE A 136 26.55 18.38 9.36
N SER A 137 26.88 18.68 10.62
CA SER A 137 28.27 18.68 11.12
C SER A 137 28.78 17.30 11.54
N ARG A 138 27.93 16.26 11.61
CA ARG A 138 28.31 14.85 11.88
C ARG A 138 29.24 14.65 13.08
N ASN A 139 29.16 15.52 14.09
CA ASN A 139 29.92 15.38 15.32
C ASN A 139 29.22 14.35 16.21
N HIS A 140 29.56 13.08 16.01
CA HIS A 140 29.12 11.96 16.83
C HIS A 140 30.23 11.63 17.83
N LEU A 141 29.91 11.72 19.12
CA LEU A 141 30.82 11.33 20.19
C LEU A 141 30.54 9.85 20.52
N PRO A 142 31.54 8.96 20.43
CA PRO A 142 31.36 7.57 20.83
C PRO A 142 31.06 7.50 22.33
N VAL A 143 30.05 6.73 22.70
CA VAL A 143 29.71 6.47 24.11
C VAL A 143 30.54 5.28 24.58
N ASN A 144 31.30 5.46 25.65
CA ASN A 144 32.09 4.38 26.22
C ASN A 144 31.19 3.46 27.07
N CYS A 145 30.82 2.31 26.50
CA CYS A 145 30.00 1.30 27.18
C CYS A 145 30.79 0.43 28.18
N SER A 146 32.11 0.53 28.26
CA SER A 146 32.96 -0.34 29.11
C SER A 146 32.85 -0.04 30.61
N THR A 147 32.49 1.20 30.99
CA THR A 147 32.37 1.65 32.39
C THR A 147 31.07 2.44 32.62
N PRO A 148 29.90 1.77 32.55
CA PRO A 148 28.60 2.45 32.54
C PRO A 148 28.36 3.34 33.77
N GLY A 149 28.85 2.95 34.95
CA GLY A 149 28.65 3.71 36.19
C GLY A 149 29.47 4.99 36.31
N VAL A 150 30.60 5.11 35.60
CA VAL A 150 31.46 6.31 35.64
C VAL A 150 31.00 7.35 34.64
N ASN A 151 30.57 6.90 33.46
CA ASN A 151 30.20 7.77 32.34
C ASN A 151 28.76 8.29 32.43
N ALA A 152 27.94 7.69 33.29
CA ALA A 152 26.60 8.21 33.61
C ALA A 152 26.63 9.59 34.28
N ALA A 153 27.77 9.98 34.88
CA ALA A 153 27.99 11.29 35.48
C ALA A 153 28.60 12.31 34.50
N ASP A 154 28.78 11.95 33.22
CA ASP A 154 29.35 12.89 32.25
C ASP A 154 28.39 14.07 32.03
N PRO A 155 28.86 15.33 32.17
CA PRO A 155 28.03 16.53 32.01
C PRO A 155 27.48 16.71 30.58
N PHE A 156 27.88 15.83 29.65
CA PHE A 156 27.34 15.77 28.30
C PHE A 156 25.85 15.35 28.29
N PHE A 157 25.44 14.45 29.18
CA PHE A 157 24.06 13.94 29.27
C PHE A 157 23.11 14.90 30.01
N ASP A 158 23.62 15.98 30.62
CA ASP A 158 22.76 17.01 31.23
C ASP A 158 21.90 17.76 30.19
N LYS A 159 22.37 17.77 28.93
CA LYS A 159 21.66 18.32 27.78
C LYS A 159 20.85 17.23 27.08
N GLN A 160 19.82 17.64 26.34
CA GLN A 160 19.07 16.72 25.49
C GLN A 160 19.96 16.20 24.36
N VAL A 161 20.30 14.91 24.43
CA VAL A 161 21.16 14.22 23.46
C VAL A 161 20.36 13.15 22.74
N VAL A 162 20.73 12.90 21.50
CA VAL A 162 20.27 11.75 20.72
C VAL A 162 21.37 10.71 20.79
N VAL A 163 21.04 9.55 21.36
CA VAL A 163 21.93 8.41 21.39
C VAL A 163 21.45 7.39 20.37
N SER A 164 22.27 7.14 19.36
CA SER A 164 22.03 6.14 18.33
C SER A 164 22.94 4.95 18.62
N CYS A 165 22.34 3.84 19.01
CA CYS A 165 23.03 2.58 19.24
C CYS A 165 22.84 1.66 18.04
N VAL A 166 23.93 1.01 17.64
CA VAL A 166 23.98 0.21 16.44
C VAL A 166 24.63 -1.14 16.72
N MET A 167 24.11 -2.17 16.06
CA MET A 167 24.65 -3.51 16.16
C MET A 167 24.46 -4.26 14.85
N PHE A 168 25.53 -4.87 14.38
CA PHE A 168 25.47 -5.82 13.27
C PHE A 168 24.96 -7.15 13.79
N VAL A 169 23.78 -7.53 13.32
CA VAL A 169 23.20 -8.83 13.64
C VAL A 169 23.82 -9.85 12.69
N THR A 170 24.21 -11.01 13.23
CA THR A 170 24.59 -12.18 12.42
C THR A 170 23.47 -13.21 12.55
N PRO A 171 22.37 -13.08 11.78
CA PRO A 171 21.21 -13.90 12.01
C PRO A 171 21.54 -15.34 11.63
N SER A 172 21.02 -16.27 12.41
CA SER A 172 21.02 -17.69 12.01
C SER A 172 20.18 -17.88 10.74
N LEU A 173 20.42 -18.98 10.01
CA LEU A 173 19.67 -19.29 8.78
C LEU A 173 18.15 -19.37 9.06
N THR A 174 17.76 -19.92 10.21
CA THR A 174 16.36 -20.00 10.64
C THR A 174 15.74 -18.62 10.85
N GLN A 175 16.48 -17.69 11.46
CA GLN A 175 16.04 -16.32 11.66
C GLN A 175 15.92 -15.56 10.33
N TRP A 176 16.84 -15.77 9.40
CA TRP A 176 16.74 -15.25 8.03
C TRP A 176 15.46 -15.73 7.32
N LEU A 177 15.17 -17.03 7.39
CA LEU A 177 13.95 -17.60 6.79
C LEU A 177 12.68 -17.05 7.44
N MET A 178 12.69 -16.86 8.76
CA MET A 178 11.57 -16.25 9.48
C MET A 178 11.30 -14.82 8.99
N HIS A 179 12.31 -13.96 8.93
CA HIS A 179 12.13 -12.58 8.44
C HIS A 179 11.78 -12.52 6.96
N LEU A 180 12.29 -13.44 6.14
CA LEU A 180 11.92 -13.55 4.74
C LEU A 180 10.43 -13.94 4.57
N ALA A 181 9.91 -14.83 5.42
CA ALA A 181 8.50 -15.18 5.42
C ALA A 181 7.62 -13.99 5.84
N ILE A 182 8.03 -13.23 6.85
CA ILE A 182 7.33 -12.00 7.29
C ILE A 182 7.33 -10.97 6.16
N ALA A 183 8.49 -10.73 5.53
CA ALA A 183 8.63 -9.84 4.38
C ALA A 183 7.71 -10.23 3.22
N HIS A 184 7.66 -11.51 2.89
CA HIS A 184 6.77 -12.03 1.85
C HIS A 184 5.29 -11.81 2.20
N SER A 185 4.90 -12.08 3.44
CA SER A 185 3.54 -11.79 3.93
C SER A 185 3.20 -10.30 3.83
N GLN A 186 4.15 -9.42 4.19
CA GLN A 186 3.97 -7.98 4.11
C GLN A 186 3.76 -7.50 2.68
N ILE A 187 4.50 -8.06 1.70
CA ILE A 187 4.28 -7.80 0.27
C ILE A 187 2.83 -8.16 -0.10
N GLN A 188 2.42 -9.39 0.22
CA GLN A 188 1.08 -9.87 -0.15
C GLN A 188 -0.04 -9.02 0.47
N MET A 189 0.08 -8.70 1.76
CA MET A 189 -0.89 -7.85 2.46
C MET A 189 -0.98 -6.46 1.83
N THR A 190 0.17 -5.83 1.53
CA THR A 190 0.22 -4.48 0.94
C THR A 190 -0.44 -4.46 -0.45
N LEU A 191 -0.15 -5.45 -1.29
CA LEU A 191 -0.73 -5.56 -2.64
C LEU A 191 -2.24 -5.86 -2.61
N LYS A 192 -2.69 -6.70 -1.66
CA LYS A 192 -4.12 -6.99 -1.48
C LYS A 192 -4.88 -5.78 -0.92
N ALA A 193 -4.32 -5.10 0.07
CA ALA A 193 -4.89 -3.87 0.61
C ALA A 193 -5.01 -2.80 -0.48
N PHE A 194 -3.98 -2.63 -1.31
CA PHE A 194 -4.02 -1.75 -2.47
C PHE A 194 -5.20 -2.09 -3.39
N GLY A 195 -5.36 -3.35 -3.79
CA GLY A 195 -6.46 -3.78 -4.66
C GLY A 195 -7.84 -3.48 -4.08
N VAL A 196 -8.06 -3.78 -2.80
CA VAL A 196 -9.33 -3.53 -2.09
C VAL A 196 -9.63 -2.03 -1.98
N LEU A 197 -8.63 -1.22 -1.65
CA LEU A 197 -8.79 0.23 -1.52
C LEU A 197 -9.07 0.89 -2.88
N VAL A 198 -8.36 0.49 -3.94
CA VAL A 198 -8.62 0.99 -5.30
C VAL A 198 -10.03 0.62 -5.76
N TRP A 199 -10.46 -0.62 -5.54
CA TRP A 199 -11.84 -1.05 -5.83
C TRP A 199 -12.87 -0.20 -5.08
N SER A 200 -12.64 0.04 -3.79
CA SER A 200 -13.53 0.85 -2.95
C SER A 200 -13.59 2.32 -3.40
N CYS A 201 -12.44 2.89 -3.79
CA CYS A 201 -12.35 4.25 -4.35
C CYS A 201 -13.06 4.38 -5.69
N GLY A 202 -13.01 3.34 -6.53
CA GLY A 202 -13.80 3.31 -7.75
C GLY A 202 -15.29 3.34 -7.44
N GLN A 203 -15.74 2.50 -6.51
CA GLN A 203 -17.17 2.25 -6.23
C GLN A 203 -17.87 3.44 -5.57
N TYR A 204 -17.16 4.14 -4.70
CA TYR A 204 -17.74 5.19 -3.88
C TYR A 204 -16.96 6.50 -4.02
N SER A 205 -17.59 7.50 -4.64
CA SER A 205 -16.98 8.82 -4.84
C SER A 205 -16.61 9.53 -3.53
N TRP A 206 -17.44 9.38 -2.48
CA TRP A 206 -17.14 9.93 -1.15
C TRP A 206 -15.91 9.26 -0.52
N PHE A 207 -15.71 7.96 -0.74
CA PHE A 207 -14.57 7.23 -0.20
C PHE A 207 -13.26 7.69 -0.84
N SER A 208 -13.27 8.01 -2.14
CA SER A 208 -12.14 8.62 -2.83
C SER A 208 -11.69 9.93 -2.16
N TRP A 209 -12.64 10.80 -1.77
CA TRP A 209 -12.33 12.02 -1.04
C TRP A 209 -11.75 11.77 0.36
N VAL A 210 -12.25 10.76 1.07
CA VAL A 210 -11.71 10.36 2.38
C VAL A 210 -10.25 9.92 2.23
N ILE A 211 -9.94 9.08 1.23
CA ILE A 211 -8.58 8.62 0.97
C ILE A 211 -7.63 9.78 0.63
N LEU A 212 -8.08 10.74 -0.19
CA LEU A 212 -7.30 11.95 -0.47
C LEU A 212 -7.04 12.76 0.80
N ALA A 213 -8.08 12.98 1.63
CA ALA A 213 -7.95 13.69 2.89
C ALA A 213 -6.96 12.97 3.84
N THR A 214 -7.06 11.65 3.97
CA THR A 214 -6.11 10.84 4.75
C THR A 214 -4.68 10.98 4.23
N SER A 215 -4.49 10.97 2.91
CA SER A 215 -3.18 11.18 2.28
C SER A 215 -2.58 12.55 2.65
N VAL A 216 -3.36 13.62 2.54
CA VAL A 216 -2.92 15.00 2.81
C VAL A 216 -2.63 15.21 4.29
N VAL A 217 -3.52 14.75 5.18
CA VAL A 217 -3.34 14.85 6.63
C VAL A 217 -2.08 14.10 7.05
N SER A 218 -1.89 12.87 6.55
CA SER A 218 -0.70 12.08 6.86
C SER A 218 0.57 12.75 6.38
N PHE A 219 0.56 13.35 5.17
CA PHE A 219 1.69 14.10 4.65
C PHE A 219 2.03 15.32 5.50
N ILE A 220 1.03 16.10 5.91
CA ILE A 220 1.21 17.27 6.80
C ILE A 220 1.80 16.83 8.14
N ILE A 221 1.32 15.73 8.73
CA ILE A 221 1.86 15.19 9.98
C ILE A 221 3.33 14.80 9.81
N VAL A 222 3.67 14.04 8.76
CA VAL A 222 5.05 13.60 8.50
C VAL A 222 5.97 14.80 8.27
N CYS A 223 5.56 15.78 7.47
CA CYS A 223 6.32 17.02 7.30
C CYS A 223 6.46 17.79 8.61
N GLY A 224 5.38 17.96 9.37
CA GLY A 224 5.39 18.66 10.66
C GLY A 224 6.32 18.01 11.67
N LEU A 225 6.31 16.67 11.77
CA LEU A 225 7.21 15.92 12.65
C LEU A 225 8.67 15.99 12.19
N THR A 226 8.90 15.95 10.87
CA THR A 226 10.24 16.05 10.29
C THR A 226 10.85 17.43 10.52
N PHE A 227 10.11 18.50 10.21
CA PHE A 227 10.58 19.88 10.41
C PHE A 227 10.60 20.28 11.89
N GLY A 228 9.73 19.71 12.71
CA GLY A 228 9.75 19.88 14.16
C GLY A 228 10.92 19.16 14.85
N GLY A 229 11.68 18.31 14.13
CA GLY A 229 12.77 17.52 14.71
C GLY A 229 12.31 16.46 15.71
N VAL A 230 11.01 16.18 15.77
CA VAL A 230 10.40 15.20 16.70
C VAL A 230 10.28 13.82 16.04
N MET A 231 10.52 13.73 14.73
CA MET A 231 10.40 12.48 13.96
C MET A 231 11.25 11.34 14.53
N THR A 232 12.44 11.65 15.07
CA THR A 232 13.34 10.68 15.70
C THR A 232 12.82 10.10 17.01
N ASN A 233 11.89 10.79 17.68
CA ASN A 233 11.25 10.28 18.89
C ASN A 233 10.15 9.25 18.56
N PHE A 234 9.49 9.42 17.41
CA PHE A 234 8.41 8.53 16.98
C PHE A 234 8.94 7.33 16.17
N ASN A 235 9.95 7.56 15.34
CA ASN A 235 10.59 6.54 14.54
C ASN A 235 11.99 6.30 15.07
N SER A 236 12.10 5.40 16.03
CA SER A 236 13.39 4.93 16.53
C SER A 236 14.09 3.97 15.57
N SER A 237 13.38 3.57 14.52
CA SER A 237 13.84 2.63 13.49
C SER A 237 13.84 3.23 12.09
N TRP A 238 14.79 2.76 11.27
CA TRP A 238 14.87 3.11 9.86
C TRP A 238 13.61 2.69 9.08
N SER A 239 13.08 1.49 9.35
CA SER A 239 11.83 1.03 8.72
C SER A 239 10.63 1.89 9.09
N GLY A 240 10.51 2.33 10.35
CA GLY A 240 9.45 3.23 10.79
C GLY A 240 9.49 4.57 10.04
N PHE A 241 10.69 5.10 9.83
CA PHE A 241 10.91 6.29 9.01
C PHE A 241 10.46 6.08 7.56
N VAL A 242 10.90 5.00 6.90
CA VAL A 242 10.53 4.68 5.52
C VAL A 242 9.02 4.47 5.38
N ILE A 243 8.40 3.76 6.33
CA ILE A 243 6.94 3.52 6.36
C ILE A 243 6.18 4.84 6.50
N SER A 244 6.64 5.74 7.37
CA SER A 244 6.00 7.04 7.58
C SER A 244 5.97 7.89 6.31
N PHE A 245 7.05 7.90 5.53
CA PHE A 245 7.07 8.57 4.22
C PHE A 245 6.29 7.82 3.14
N SER A 246 6.25 6.49 3.22
CA SER A 246 5.55 5.66 2.25
C SER A 246 4.03 5.74 2.39
N PHE A 247 3.52 5.95 3.61
CA PHE A 247 2.09 6.00 3.89
C PHE A 247 1.32 7.07 3.09
N PRO A 248 1.68 8.37 3.09
CA PRO A 248 0.98 9.36 2.28
C PRO A 248 1.09 9.07 0.78
N VAL A 249 2.25 8.61 0.32
CA VAL A 249 2.45 8.24 -1.10
C VAL A 249 1.56 7.07 -1.50
N PHE A 250 1.40 6.08 -0.62
CA PHE A 250 0.51 4.94 -0.82
C PHE A 250 -0.94 5.37 -1.05
N PHE A 251 -1.50 6.22 -0.17
CA PHE A 251 -2.88 6.69 -0.34
C PHE A 251 -3.06 7.59 -1.56
N TRP A 252 -2.05 8.40 -1.88
CA TRP A 252 -2.05 9.19 -3.11
C TRP A 252 -2.16 8.32 -4.37
N ILE A 253 -1.35 7.25 -4.46
CA ILE A 253 -1.39 6.30 -5.58
C ILE A 253 -2.76 5.59 -5.64
N VAL A 254 -3.30 5.16 -4.50
CA VAL A 254 -4.64 4.55 -4.41
C VAL A 254 -5.72 5.51 -4.92
N TRP A 255 -5.67 6.78 -4.52
CA TRP A 255 -6.61 7.80 -4.98
C TRP A 255 -6.54 8.02 -6.49
N ASN A 256 -5.32 8.18 -7.03
CA ASN A 256 -5.08 8.32 -8.47
C ASN A 256 -5.63 7.12 -9.26
N CYS A 257 -5.33 5.90 -8.82
CA CYS A 257 -5.85 4.67 -9.44
C CYS A 257 -7.38 4.62 -9.40
N GLY A 258 -7.98 4.92 -8.24
CA GLY A 258 -9.43 4.94 -8.07
C GLY A 258 -10.11 5.97 -8.98
N ARG A 259 -9.51 7.14 -9.15
CA ARG A 259 -9.97 8.19 -10.08
C ARG A 259 -9.96 7.74 -11.55
N ILE A 260 -8.86 7.12 -11.98
CA ILE A 260 -8.74 6.57 -13.35
C ILE A 260 -9.79 5.46 -13.56
N LEU A 261 -9.93 4.56 -12.58
CA LEU A 261 -10.90 3.48 -12.64
C LEU A 261 -12.35 4.00 -12.70
N GLN A 262 -12.67 5.02 -11.91
CA GLN A 262 -13.98 5.65 -11.93
C GLN A 262 -14.30 6.27 -13.30
N HIS A 263 -13.31 6.87 -13.96
CA HIS A 263 -13.44 7.40 -15.32
C HIS A 263 -13.75 6.28 -16.31
N LEU A 264 -12.99 5.18 -16.25
CA LEU A 264 -13.19 4.01 -17.10
C LEU A 264 -14.59 3.41 -16.92
N TRP A 265 -15.08 3.29 -15.68
CA TRP A 265 -16.45 2.80 -15.42
C TRP A 265 -17.53 3.72 -15.97
N MET A 266 -17.35 5.05 -15.87
CA MET A 266 -18.30 5.99 -16.44
C MET A 266 -18.34 5.89 -17.97
N GLN A 267 -17.18 5.72 -18.63
CA GLN A 267 -17.13 5.50 -20.07
C GLN A 267 -17.77 4.18 -20.48
N ASP A 268 -17.48 3.11 -19.76
CA ASP A 268 -18.01 1.77 -20.04
C ASP A 268 -19.54 1.71 -19.86
N SER A 269 -20.05 2.30 -18.77
CA SER A 269 -21.49 2.44 -18.55
C SER A 269 -22.20 3.21 -19.67
N LYS A 270 -21.57 4.22 -20.26
CA LYS A 270 -22.13 4.96 -21.40
C LYS A 270 -22.17 4.10 -22.65
N ARG A 271 -21.07 3.41 -22.97
CA ARG A 271 -21.00 2.49 -24.14
C ARG A 271 -22.03 1.37 -24.02
N MET A 272 -22.20 0.82 -22.82
CA MET A 272 -23.21 -0.22 -22.58
C MET A 272 -24.63 0.33 -22.77
N GLN A 273 -24.91 1.55 -22.31
CA GLN A 273 -26.19 2.19 -22.53
C GLN A 273 -26.47 2.46 -24.02
N GLU A 274 -25.48 2.98 -24.76
CA GLU A 274 -25.57 3.21 -26.20
C GLU A 274 -25.82 1.90 -26.97
N SER A 275 -25.12 0.83 -26.62
CA SER A 275 -25.32 -0.49 -27.24
C SER A 275 -26.71 -1.07 -26.95
N ILE A 276 -27.23 -0.87 -25.74
CA ILE A 276 -28.60 -1.29 -25.39
C ILE A 276 -29.63 -0.48 -26.19
N GLU A 277 -29.44 0.83 -26.32
CA GLU A 277 -30.33 1.71 -27.09
C GLU A 277 -30.31 1.35 -28.58
N GLU A 278 -29.14 1.10 -29.15
CA GLU A 278 -29.00 0.67 -30.55
C GLU A 278 -29.71 -0.67 -30.79
N ASN A 279 -29.45 -1.69 -29.95
CA ASN A 279 -30.09 -2.99 -30.06
C ASN A 279 -31.61 -2.91 -29.90
N LEU A 280 -32.10 -2.06 -29.00
CA LEU A 280 -33.53 -1.85 -28.78
C LEU A 280 -34.18 -1.12 -29.97
N SER A 281 -33.49 -0.13 -30.56
CA SER A 281 -33.96 0.57 -31.76
C SER A 281 -34.04 -0.35 -32.98
N LEU A 282 -33.07 -1.26 -33.15
CA LEU A 282 -33.06 -2.28 -34.21
C LEU A 282 -34.19 -3.29 -34.01
N ALA A 283 -34.41 -3.76 -32.79
CA ALA A 283 -35.50 -4.66 -32.47
C ALA A 283 -36.89 -4.03 -32.72
N LEU A 284 -37.07 -2.76 -32.32
CA LEU A 284 -38.31 -2.02 -32.61
C LEU A 284 -38.54 -1.82 -34.11
N LYS A 285 -37.47 -1.55 -34.87
CA LYS A 285 -37.55 -1.41 -36.33
C LYS A 285 -37.92 -2.72 -37.03
N ASP A 286 -37.42 -3.85 -36.53
CA ASP A 286 -37.81 -5.18 -37.06
C ASP A 286 -39.27 -5.50 -36.73
N LEU A 287 -39.74 -5.19 -35.52
CA LEU A 287 -41.15 -5.33 -35.15
C LEU A 287 -42.07 -4.47 -36.01
N ALA A 288 -41.71 -3.21 -36.26
CA ALA A 288 -42.48 -2.31 -37.12
C ALA A 288 -42.56 -2.83 -38.57
N ARG A 289 -41.46 -3.35 -39.12
CA ARG A 289 -41.46 -3.98 -40.46
C ARG A 289 -42.36 -5.20 -40.52
N ARG A 290 -42.33 -6.06 -39.49
CA ARG A 290 -43.21 -7.24 -39.42
C ARG A 290 -44.68 -6.85 -39.29
N ALA A 291 -44.99 -5.80 -38.52
CA ALA A 291 -46.36 -5.28 -38.40
C ALA A 291 -46.89 -4.74 -39.74
N GLY A 292 -46.10 -3.94 -40.46
CA GLY A 292 -46.51 -3.41 -41.78
C GLY A 292 -46.66 -4.47 -42.87
N ALA A 293 -45.87 -5.55 -42.83
CA ALA A 293 -46.00 -6.67 -43.78
C ALA A 293 -47.33 -7.44 -43.61
N VAL A 294 -47.88 -7.47 -42.40
CA VAL A 294 -49.16 -8.15 -42.10
C VAL A 294 -50.37 -7.35 -42.62
N GLU A 295 -50.23 -6.04 -42.83
CA GLU A 295 -51.32 -5.20 -43.37
C GLU A 295 -51.36 -5.15 -44.90
N SER A 296 -50.27 -5.51 -45.59
CA SER A 296 -50.10 -5.28 -47.04
C SER A 296 -50.31 -6.51 -47.92
N GLY A 297 -50.61 -7.70 -47.35
CA GLY A 297 -50.59 -8.95 -48.12
C GLY A 297 -51.61 -10.03 -47.78
N GLU A 298 -52.57 -9.81 -46.88
CA GLU A 298 -53.62 -10.82 -46.61
C GLU A 298 -54.97 -10.35 -47.18
N THR A 299 -55.29 -10.88 -48.36
CA THR A 299 -56.68 -11.03 -48.83
C THR A 299 -57.47 -11.72 -47.72
N GLU A 300 -58.57 -11.09 -47.29
CA GLU A 300 -59.34 -11.36 -46.07
C GLU A 300 -59.84 -12.81 -45.88
N GLU A 301 -59.73 -13.65 -46.90
CA GLU A 301 -60.30 -15.00 -46.97
C GLU A 301 -59.50 -16.08 -46.25
N ASP A 302 -58.16 -16.00 -46.19
CA ASP A 302 -57.31 -17.04 -45.53
C ASP A 302 -57.11 -16.82 -44.01
N ARG A 303 -57.50 -15.65 -43.50
CA ARG A 303 -57.24 -15.25 -42.10
C ARG A 303 -58.17 -15.95 -41.09
N ARG A 304 -59.30 -16.50 -41.54
CA ARG A 304 -60.29 -17.16 -40.66
C ARG A 304 -59.89 -18.57 -40.23
N GLU A 305 -59.07 -19.29 -40.99
CA GLU A 305 -58.66 -20.67 -40.63
C GLU A 305 -57.43 -20.73 -39.71
N SER A 306 -56.55 -19.72 -39.73
CA SER A 306 -55.31 -19.76 -38.94
C SER A 306 -55.46 -19.29 -37.48
N PHE A 307 -56.54 -18.55 -37.16
CA PHE A 307 -56.74 -17.97 -35.82
C PHE A 307 -57.21 -18.98 -34.75
N THR A 308 -57.78 -20.12 -35.15
CA THR A 308 -58.18 -21.19 -34.21
C THR A 308 -57.00 -22.06 -33.77
N ARG A 309 -55.88 -22.09 -34.51
CA ARG A 309 -54.74 -22.97 -34.20
C ARG A 309 -53.67 -22.36 -33.28
N LYS A 310 -53.54 -21.02 -33.22
CA LYS A 310 -52.45 -20.35 -32.48
C LYS A 310 -52.73 -20.01 -31.01
N LYS A 311 -53.95 -20.18 -30.51
CA LYS A 311 -54.27 -19.94 -29.07
C LYS A 311 -53.59 -20.90 -28.09
N GLY A 312 -53.03 -22.03 -28.55
CA GLY A 312 -52.38 -23.01 -27.68
C GLY A 312 -50.92 -22.69 -27.30
N TYR A 313 -50.19 -21.87 -28.06
CA TYR A 313 -48.72 -21.77 -27.91
C TYR A 313 -48.25 -20.58 -27.06
N PHE A 314 -49.06 -19.54 -26.90
CA PHE A 314 -48.65 -18.31 -26.19
C PHE A 314 -48.83 -18.34 -24.67
N SER A 315 -49.40 -19.42 -24.11
CA SER A 315 -49.56 -19.57 -22.65
C SER A 315 -48.29 -20.03 -21.94
N SER A 316 -47.25 -20.50 -22.65
CA SER A 316 -46.05 -21.10 -22.04
C SER A 316 -44.85 -20.15 -21.93
N MET A 317 -44.91 -18.93 -22.46
CA MET A 317 -43.75 -18.01 -22.51
C MET A 317 -43.74 -16.93 -21.42
N LYS A 318 -44.78 -16.87 -20.56
CA LYS A 318 -44.88 -15.89 -19.48
C LYS A 318 -44.03 -16.20 -18.22
N THR A 319 -43.30 -17.31 -18.19
CA THR A 319 -42.64 -17.78 -16.94
C THR A 319 -41.12 -17.62 -16.89
N VAL A 320 -40.44 -17.15 -17.95
CA VAL A 320 -38.96 -17.22 -18.04
C VAL A 320 -38.23 -15.88 -17.87
N PHE A 321 -38.89 -14.72 -17.90
CA PHE A 321 -38.22 -13.43 -17.67
C PHE A 321 -38.63 -12.79 -16.33
N LYS A 322 -38.18 -13.39 -15.23
CA LYS A 322 -38.00 -12.69 -13.95
C LYS A 322 -36.53 -12.25 -13.87
N LEU A 323 -36.21 -11.13 -14.52
CA LEU A 323 -34.94 -10.44 -14.27
C LEU A 323 -34.98 -9.88 -12.83
N PRO A 324 -33.93 -10.09 -12.00
CA PRO A 324 -33.87 -9.48 -10.68
C PRO A 324 -33.72 -7.96 -10.83
N SER A 325 -34.75 -7.23 -10.42
CA SER A 325 -34.74 -5.79 -10.21
C SER A 325 -33.83 -5.44 -9.02
N ILE A 326 -32.50 -5.44 -9.22
CA ILE A 326 -31.51 -5.04 -8.20
C ILE A 326 -30.71 -3.79 -8.62
N LEU A 327 -31.12 -3.08 -9.68
CA LEU A 327 -30.53 -1.77 -10.04
C LEU A 327 -31.61 -0.70 -10.12
N LYS A 328 -32.24 -0.40 -8.98
CA LYS A 328 -33.01 0.83 -8.79
C LYS A 328 -33.02 1.26 -7.33
N GLN A 329 -31.96 1.94 -6.89
CA GLN A 329 -32.00 3.10 -5.99
C GLN A 329 -30.61 3.41 -5.44
N ARG A 330 -29.97 4.47 -5.95
CA ARG A 330 -29.26 5.43 -5.09
C ARG A 330 -29.14 6.78 -5.77
N GLY A 331 -30.29 7.47 -5.83
CA GLY A 331 -30.38 8.90 -6.08
C GLY A 331 -30.89 9.58 -4.82
N SER A 332 -30.04 10.43 -4.25
CA SER A 332 -30.33 11.64 -3.46
C SER A 332 -31.43 11.60 -2.39
N SER A 333 -31.02 11.67 -1.12
CA SER A 333 -31.80 12.33 -0.07
C SER A 333 -30.85 12.99 0.91
N ALA A 334 -30.82 14.32 0.91
CA ALA A 334 -30.32 15.14 1.98
C ALA A 334 -31.52 15.60 2.82
N SER A 335 -31.48 15.40 4.14
CA SER A 335 -31.86 16.39 5.17
C SER A 335 -31.93 15.78 6.59
N THR A 336 -31.06 16.32 7.45
CA THR A 336 -31.29 16.80 8.84
C THR A 336 -32.18 16.03 9.85
N ALA A 337 -31.56 15.60 10.96
CA ALA A 337 -31.97 15.81 12.38
C ALA A 337 -30.89 15.18 13.29
N SER A 338 -30.02 15.97 13.95
CA SER A 338 -30.09 16.39 15.36
C SER A 338 -30.38 15.27 16.37
N GLY A 339 -29.39 14.93 17.18
CA GLY A 339 -29.51 14.02 18.33
C GLY A 339 -28.18 13.87 19.04
N SER A 340 -27.96 14.72 20.03
CA SER A 340 -26.83 14.75 20.95
C SER A 340 -26.83 13.51 21.85
N GLU A 341 -25.70 12.83 22.02
CA GLU A 341 -25.31 12.26 23.33
C GLU A 341 -23.81 11.97 23.34
N ALA A 342 -23.16 12.51 24.36
CA ALA A 342 -21.75 12.40 24.63
C ALA A 342 -21.48 11.13 25.44
N VAL A 343 -20.53 10.29 25.01
CA VAL A 343 -19.78 9.42 25.93
C VAL A 343 -18.32 9.38 25.50
N SER A 344 -17.50 9.75 26.50
CA SER A 344 -16.05 9.78 26.60
C SER A 344 -15.42 8.38 26.63
N THR A 345 -14.09 8.35 26.53
CA THR A 345 -13.15 7.21 26.65
C THR A 345 -12.97 6.39 25.37
N GLY A 346 -11.78 6.01 24.93
CA GLY A 346 -10.43 6.17 25.46
C GLY A 346 -9.43 5.62 24.44
N ALA A 347 -8.20 6.09 24.55
CA ALA A 347 -7.04 5.62 23.81
C ALA A 347 -6.82 4.09 23.95
N HIS A 348 -6.15 3.51 22.94
CA HIS A 348 -5.34 2.27 22.92
C HIS A 348 -5.69 1.37 21.72
N THR A 349 -4.82 1.35 20.71
CA THR A 349 -4.43 0.11 20.03
C THR A 349 -3.08 0.29 19.31
N THR A 350 -2.02 0.27 20.09
CA THR A 350 -0.66 -0.07 19.66
C THR A 350 -0.22 -1.21 20.56
N ALA A 351 -0.47 -2.45 20.15
CA ALA A 351 0.10 -3.66 20.73
C ALA A 351 -0.31 -4.87 19.88
N LEU A 352 0.49 -5.20 18.86
CA LEU A 352 0.41 -6.50 18.20
C LEU A 352 1.78 -6.87 17.62
N THR A 353 2.78 -6.89 18.50
CA THR A 353 4.06 -7.57 18.33
C THR A 353 4.68 -7.73 19.72
N GLY A 354 4.32 -8.80 20.41
CA GLY A 354 4.86 -9.07 21.74
C GLY A 354 4.14 -10.21 22.43
N LEU A 355 4.27 -11.42 21.88
CA LEU A 355 3.99 -12.69 22.58
C LEU A 355 4.43 -13.86 21.68
N ALA A 356 5.72 -14.19 21.72
CA ALA A 356 6.23 -15.55 21.49
C ALA A 356 7.72 -15.61 21.87
N LEU A 357 8.12 -16.69 22.55
CA LEU A 357 9.46 -17.03 23.03
C LEU A 357 9.98 -16.27 24.26
N LYS A 358 9.41 -16.63 25.41
CA LYS A 358 10.13 -16.68 26.68
C LYS A 358 9.71 -17.98 27.35
N ASP A 359 10.40 -19.07 27.01
CA ASP A 359 10.49 -20.35 27.76
C ASP A 359 11.14 -21.42 26.87
N ALA A 360 12.47 -21.35 26.76
CA ALA A 360 13.31 -22.46 26.32
C ALA A 360 14.75 -22.19 26.76
N ASP A 361 15.00 -22.20 28.07
CA ASP A 361 16.36 -22.34 28.63
C ASP A 361 16.27 -22.81 30.09
N LYS A 362 15.87 -24.09 30.24
CA LYS A 362 16.21 -24.96 31.37
C LYS A 362 16.23 -26.41 30.87
N ALA A 363 17.34 -26.82 30.26
CA ALA A 363 17.81 -28.19 30.16
C ALA A 363 19.31 -28.18 29.89
#